data_AF-A0A3C0L5F8-F1
#
_entry.id   AF-A0A3C0L5F8-F1
#
_cell.length_a   1.000
_cell.length_b   1.000
_cell.length_c   1.000
_cell.angle_alpha   90.00
_cell.angle_beta   90.00
_cell.angle_gamma   90.00
#
_symmetry.space_group_name_H-M   'P 1'
#
loop_
_entity.id
_entity.type
_entity.pdbx_description
1 polymer ?
#
loop_
_entity_poly.entity_id
_entity_poly.type
_entity_poly.pdbx_seq_one_letter_code
_entity_poly.pdbx_strand_id
1 'polypeptide(L)'
;GDAPHHGDAGPITIRRYPKDALLPQHQAFLDDAERLGYPFCEDANDPQSVGAGPQPMNKLGRLRISCAIGYLAPARFRPNLTILSNTQVQRLLINGHRCTG
;
A
#
# COMPACT_ATOMS: atom_id res chain seq x y z
N GLY A 1 9.00 -10.22 -2.34
CA GLY A 1 10.05 -9.91 -3.32
C GLY A 1 11.34 -10.44 -2.78
N ASP A 2 12.37 -10.48 -3.61
CA ASP A 2 13.59 -11.23 -3.25
C ASP A 2 14.65 -10.34 -2.57
N ALA A 3 14.40 -9.03 -2.47
CA ALA A 3 15.30 -8.11 -1.76
C ALA A 3 15.02 -8.11 -0.25
N PRO A 4 16.03 -7.86 0.62
CA PRO A 4 15.89 -7.94 2.07
C PRO A 4 14.81 -7.04 2.69
N HIS A 5 14.51 -5.91 2.06
CA HIS A 5 13.49 -4.95 2.50
C HIS A 5 12.08 -5.24 1.97
N HIS A 6 11.89 -6.31 1.20
CA HIS A 6 10.58 -6.71 0.67
C HIS A 6 10.10 -8.03 1.26
N GLY A 7 8.85 -8.04 1.74
CA GLY A 7 8.14 -9.29 1.98
C GLY A 7 7.68 -9.95 0.68
N ASP A 8 7.60 -11.28 0.64
CA ASP A 8 7.11 -12.08 -0.49
C ASP A 8 5.79 -12.82 -0.21
N ALA A 9 5.46 -13.05 1.07
CA ALA A 9 4.27 -13.80 1.48
C ALA A 9 3.17 -12.93 2.12
N GLY A 10 3.31 -11.60 2.10
CA GLY A 10 2.34 -10.68 2.71
C GLY A 10 0.99 -10.67 1.98
N PRO A 11 -0.13 -10.38 2.68
CA PRO A 11 -1.47 -10.39 2.09
C PRO A 11 -1.78 -9.18 1.20
N ILE A 12 -0.88 -8.20 1.15
CA ILE A 12 -0.99 -7.01 0.30
C ILE A 12 0.03 -7.15 -0.83
N THR A 13 -0.47 -7.45 -2.03
CA THR A 13 0.37 -7.55 -3.22
C THR A 13 0.81 -6.17 -3.69
N ILE A 14 2.08 -6.04 -4.07
CA ILE A 14 2.65 -4.81 -4.59
C ILE A 14 2.88 -4.94 -6.09
N ARG A 15 2.47 -3.93 -6.85
CA ARG A 15 2.76 -3.78 -8.27
C ARG A 15 3.41 -2.43 -8.54
N ARG A 16 4.47 -2.41 -9.32
CA ARG A 16 5.00 -1.24 -10.01
C ARG A 16 4.68 -1.39 -11.50
N TYR A 17 4.24 -0.33 -12.18
CA TYR A 17 4.04 -0.43 -13.64
C TYR A 17 5.39 -0.39 -14.34
N PRO A 18 5.65 -1.29 -15.30
CA PRO A 18 6.83 -1.18 -16.16
C PRO A 18 6.72 0.05 -17.07
N LYS A 19 7.86 0.52 -17.59
CA LYS A 19 7.95 1.74 -18.41
C LYS A 19 7.00 1.71 -19.63
N ASP A 20 6.90 0.56 -20.29
CA ASP A 20 6.05 0.35 -21.47
C ASP A 20 4.53 0.38 -21.16
N ALA A 21 4.15 0.29 -19.89
CA ALA A 21 2.76 0.39 -19.44
C ALA A 21 2.40 1.77 -18.84
N LEU A 22 3.33 2.72 -18.88
CA LEU A 22 3.07 4.08 -18.40
C LEU A 22 2.19 4.86 -19.39
N LEU A 23 1.37 5.75 -18.85
CA LEU A 23 0.63 6.71 -19.66
C LEU A 23 1.58 7.82 -20.13
N PRO A 24 1.32 8.47 -21.28
CA PRO A 24 2.21 9.50 -21.83
C PRO A 24 2.59 10.60 -20.83
N GLN A 25 1.65 11.05 -20.00
CA GLN A 25 1.91 12.06 -18.98
C GLN A 25 2.84 11.58 -17.85
N HIS A 26 2.82 10.29 -17.51
CA HIS A 26 3.74 9.74 -16.53
C HIS A 26 5.15 9.62 -17.11
N GLN A 27 5.26 9.20 -18.37
CA GLN A 27 6.55 9.15 -19.06
C GLN A 27 7.15 10.54 -19.18
N ALA A 28 6.37 11.53 -19.64
CA ALA A 28 6.83 12.92 -19.75
C ALA A 28 7.34 13.49 -18.41
N PHE A 29 6.67 13.17 -17.30
CA PHE A 29 7.15 13.56 -15.97
C PHE A 29 8.50 12.92 -15.63
N LEU A 30 8.69 11.63 -15.91
CA LEU A 30 9.95 10.93 -15.63
C LEU A 30 11.08 11.44 -16.53
N ASP A 31 10.80 11.73 -17.80
CA ASP A 31 11.76 12.29 -18.76
C ASP A 31 12.24 13.68 -18.30
N ASP A 32 11.33 14.54 -17.85
CA ASP A 32 11.69 15.86 -17.33
C ASP A 32 12.43 15.78 -15.99
N ALA A 33 12.10 14.81 -15.13
CA ALA A 33 12.84 14.59 -13.89
C ALA A 33 14.29 14.18 -14.17
N GLU A 34 14.51 13.27 -15.13
CA GLU A 34 15.84 12.90 -15.59
C GLU A 34 16.59 14.09 -16.20
N ARG A 35 15.92 14.89 -17.06
CA ARG A 35 16.49 16.11 -17.65
C ARG A 35 16.93 17.14 -16.61
N LEU A 36 16.23 17.22 -15.49
CA LEU A 36 16.56 18.10 -14.36
C LEU A 36 17.64 17.51 -13.43
N GLY A 37 18.13 16.30 -13.70
CA GLY A 37 19.19 15.64 -12.93
C GLY A 37 18.71 14.86 -11.71
N TYR A 38 17.42 14.60 -11.58
CA TYR A 38 16.93 13.71 -10.52
C TYR A 38 17.28 12.25 -10.86
N PRO A 39 17.81 11.46 -9.90
CA PRO A 39 18.14 10.07 -10.16
C PRO A 39 16.87 9.25 -10.45
N PHE A 40 17.02 8.22 -11.29
CA PHE A 40 15.96 7.25 -11.52
C PHE A 40 15.78 6.36 -10.28
N CYS A 41 14.57 6.35 -9.74
CA CYS A 41 14.19 5.55 -8.58
C CYS A 41 13.43 4.30 -9.03
N GLU A 42 14.14 3.19 -9.21
CA GLU A 42 13.52 1.92 -9.59
C GLU A 42 12.55 1.40 -8.51
N ASP A 43 12.88 1.64 -7.24
CA ASP A 43 12.13 1.15 -6.10
C ASP A 43 12.01 2.20 -4.98
N ALA A 44 10.87 2.88 -4.92
CA ALA A 44 10.60 3.87 -3.87
C ALA A 44 10.48 3.28 -2.43
N ASN A 45 10.49 1.95 -2.29
CA ASN A 45 10.49 1.28 -0.99
C ASN A 45 11.89 0.79 -0.58
N ASP A 46 12.91 0.94 -1.43
CA ASP A 46 14.30 0.73 -1.02
C ASP A 46 14.69 1.87 -0.05
N PRO A 47 15.15 1.56 1.18
CA PRO A 47 15.54 2.55 2.17
C PRO A 47 16.61 3.56 1.70
N GLN A 48 17.38 3.23 0.67
CA GLN A 48 18.43 4.07 0.11
C GLN A 48 17.99 4.85 -1.14
N SER A 49 16.80 4.56 -1.68
CA SER A 49 16.35 5.16 -2.93
C SER A 49 15.90 6.61 -2.75
N VAL A 50 16.21 7.41 -3.77
CA VAL A 50 15.79 8.80 -3.94
C VAL A 50 15.47 9.06 -5.41
N GLY A 51 14.72 10.11 -5.71
CA GLY A 51 14.43 10.54 -7.08
C GLY A 51 13.06 10.10 -7.59
N ALA A 52 12.95 9.81 -8.89
CA ALA A 52 11.67 9.63 -9.57
C ALA A 52 11.61 8.31 -10.36
N GLY A 53 10.48 7.61 -10.30
CA GLY A 53 10.28 6.35 -11.00
C GLY A 53 8.92 5.71 -10.71
N PRO A 54 8.72 4.44 -11.08
CA PRO A 54 7.42 3.78 -10.96
C PRO A 54 7.02 3.57 -9.50
N GLN A 55 5.85 4.10 -9.13
CA GLN A 55 5.38 4.01 -7.75
C GLN A 55 4.83 2.62 -7.40
N PRO A 56 5.14 2.08 -6.20
CA PRO A 56 4.54 0.86 -5.71
C PRO A 56 3.06 1.08 -5.38
N MET A 57 2.22 0.16 -5.83
CA MET A 57 0.78 0.20 -5.58
C MET A 57 0.31 -1.12 -4.99
N ASN A 58 -0.61 -1.03 -4.01
CA ASN A 58 -1.31 -2.18 -3.45
C ASN A 58 -2.31 -2.73 -4.47
N LYS A 59 -1.84 -3.59 -5.38
CA LYS A 59 -2.61 -4.09 -6.52
C LYS A 59 -2.28 -5.54 -6.85
N LEU A 60 -3.30 -6.26 -7.30
CA LEU A 60 -3.18 -7.52 -8.01
C LEU A 60 -3.67 -7.29 -9.45
N GLY A 61 -2.75 -7.20 -10.40
CA GLY A 61 -3.08 -6.74 -11.75
C GLY A 61 -3.67 -5.33 -11.72
N ARG A 62 -4.93 -5.16 -12.13
CA ARG A 62 -5.66 -3.88 -12.08
C ARG A 62 -6.50 -3.70 -10.80
N LEU A 63 -6.71 -4.76 -10.03
CA LEU A 63 -7.50 -4.73 -8.80
C LEU A 63 -6.72 -4.07 -7.68
N ARG A 64 -7.29 -3.08 -7.01
CA ARG A 64 -6.74 -2.53 -5.77
C ARG A 64 -6.94 -3.52 -4.63
N ILE A 65 -5.87 -3.83 -3.89
CA ILE A 65 -5.92 -4.65 -2.67
C ILE A 65 -5.89 -3.71 -1.46
N SER A 66 -7.02 -3.62 -0.76
CA SER A 66 -7.14 -2.86 0.49
C SER A 66 -6.82 -3.74 1.69
N CYS A 67 -6.63 -3.14 2.87
CA CYS A 67 -6.54 -3.93 4.12
C CYS A 67 -7.81 -4.75 4.38
N ALA A 68 -8.98 -4.26 3.96
CA ALA A 68 -10.22 -5.03 4.06
C ALA A 68 -10.20 -6.28 3.18
N ILE A 69 -9.60 -6.22 1.99
CA ILE A 69 -9.46 -7.39 1.11
C ILE A 69 -8.34 -8.31 1.61
N GLY A 70 -7.14 -7.78 1.87
CA GLY A 70 -5.97 -8.59 2.24
C GLY A 70 -6.06 -9.22 3.63
N TYR A 71 -6.58 -8.51 4.62
CA TYR A 71 -6.61 -8.99 6.01
C TYR A 71 -8.02 -9.38 6.46
N LEU A 72 -9.01 -8.51 6.24
CA LEU A 72 -10.32 -8.69 6.87
C LEU A 72 -11.18 -9.75 6.17
N ALA A 73 -11.17 -9.80 4.84
CA ALA A 73 -11.94 -10.77 4.07
C ALA A 73 -11.58 -12.23 4.42
N PRO A 74 -10.31 -12.65 4.46
CA PRO A 74 -9.98 -14.03 4.87
C PRO A 74 -10.25 -14.30 6.36
N ALA A 75 -10.14 -13.28 7.23
CA ALA A 75 -10.38 -13.44 8.66
C ALA A 75 -11.87 -13.42 9.05
N ARG A 76 -12.77 -12.98 8.16
CA ARG A 76 -14.20 -12.73 8.44
C ARG A 76 -14.95 -13.93 9.00
N PHE A 77 -14.49 -15.14 8.68
CA PHE A 77 -15.14 -16.39 9.11
C PHE A 77 -14.67 -16.87 10.48
N ARG A 78 -13.70 -16.20 11.12
CA ARG A 78 -13.21 -16.59 12.44
C ARG A 78 -14.29 -16.32 13.50
N PRO A 79 -14.60 -17.29 14.37
CA PRO A 79 -15.69 -17.14 15.34
C PRO A 79 -15.41 -16.08 16.42
N ASN A 80 -14.14 -15.70 16.60
CA ASN A 80 -13.72 -14.67 17.54
C ASN A 80 -13.61 -13.27 16.93
N LEU A 81 -14.13 -13.06 15.70
CA LEU A 81 -14.13 -11.76 15.03
C LEU A 81 -15.56 -11.34 14.69
N THR A 82 -15.99 -10.20 15.23
CA THR A 82 -17.26 -9.56 14.88
C THR A 82 -16.99 -8.24 14.15
N ILE A 83 -17.62 -8.04 13.00
CA ILE A 83 -17.50 -6.82 12.20
C ILE A 83 -18.85 -6.11 12.20
N LEU A 84 -18.89 -4.91 12.79
CA LEU A 84 -20.07 -4.05 12.78
C LEU A 84 -19.89 -2.98 11.70
N SER A 85 -20.44 -3.21 10.51
CA SER A 85 -20.45 -2.21 9.44
C SER A 85 -21.42 -1.07 9.77
N ASN A 86 -21.20 0.10 9.15
CA ASN A 86 -22.09 1.27 9.29
C ASN A 86 -22.36 1.69 10.75
N THR A 87 -21.42 1.42 11.65
CA THR A 87 -21.54 1.73 13.07
C THR A 87 -20.53 2.81 13.44
N GLN A 88 -21.02 3.99 13.80
CA GLN A 88 -20.17 5.10 14.23
C GLN A 88 -19.98 5.03 15.75
N VAL A 89 -18.72 4.93 16.18
CA VAL A 89 -18.36 5.03 17.60
C VAL A 89 -18.55 6.49 18.04
N GLN A 90 -19.33 6.71 19.10
CA GLN A 90 -19.67 8.07 19.57
C GLN A 90 -18.74 8.56 20.67
N ARG A 91 -18.34 7.68 21.58
CA ARG A 91 -17.50 8.01 22.74
C ARG A 91 -16.83 6.77 23.28
N LEU A 92 -15.75 6.99 24.02
CA LEU A 92 -15.10 5.98 24.84
C LEU A 92 -15.73 5.97 26.24
N LEU A 93 -15.81 4.79 26.86
CA LEU A 93 -16.17 4.58 28.25
C LEU A 93 -14.88 4.45 29.07
N ILE A 94 -14.65 5.39 29.99
CA ILE A 94 -13.44 5.40 30.82
C ILE A 94 -13.82 5.15 32.28
N ASN A 95 -13.14 4.22 32.94
CA ASN A 95 -13.21 3.99 34.39
C ASN A 95 -11.83 4.18 35.00
N GLY A 96 -11.65 5.27 35.76
CA GLY A 96 -10.35 5.70 36.25
C GLY A 96 -9.40 5.99 35.08
N HIS A 97 -8.33 5.20 34.97
CA HIS A 97 -7.33 5.32 33.89
C HIS A 97 -7.47 4.25 32.79
N ARG A 98 -8.57 3.48 32.76
CA ARG A 98 -8.76 2.39 31.79
C ARG A 98 -9.97 2.62 30.89
N CYS A 99 -9.78 2.42 29.58
CA CYS A 99 -10.88 2.31 28.61
C CYS A 99 -11.59 0.95 28.77
N THR A 100 -12.90 0.97 28.95
CA THR A 100 -13.73 -0.22 29.17
C THR A 100 -14.78 -0.44 28.07
N GLY A 101 -14.83 0.42 27.06
CA GLY A 101 -15.76 0.32 25.93
C GLY A 101 -15.78 1.58 25.07
#